data_AF-A0A519HBN0-F1
#
_entry.id   AF-A0A519HBN0-F1
#
_cell.length_a   1.000
_cell.length_b   1.000
_cell.length_c   1.000
_cell.angle_alpha   90.00
_cell.angle_beta   90.00
_cell.angle_gamma   90.00
#
_symmetry.space_group_name_H-M   'P 1'
#
loop_
_entity.id
_entity.type
_entity.pdbx_description
1 polymer ?
#
loop_
_entity_poly.entity_id
_entity_poly.type
_entity_poly.pdbx_seq_one_letter_code
_entity_poly.pdbx_strand_id
1 'polypeptide(L)' 'LVFIGAQAWGMDETGFPAYGAQPERDQVGVFERIGPQRWRMVVPWPRVESKLEILELVR' A
#
# COMPACT_ATOMS: atom_id res chain seq x y z
N LEU A 1 -2.71 12.94 -0.54
CA LEU A 1 -3.27 12.10 0.56
C LEU A 1 -2.24 11.03 0.88
N VAL A 2 -2.03 10.67 2.14
CA VAL A 2 -1.02 9.67 2.53
C VAL A 2 -1.73 8.38 2.98
N PHE A 3 -1.21 7.24 2.54
CA PHE A 3 -1.60 5.90 3.00
C PHE A 3 -0.58 5.41 4.03
N ILE A 4 -1.08 4.88 5.15
CA ILE A 4 -0.27 4.23 6.17
C ILE A 4 -0.99 2.92 6.51
N GLY A 5 -0.30 1.80 6.37
CA GLY A 5 -0.87 0.48 6.61
C GLY A 5 0.18 -0.62 6.60
N ALA A 6 -0.22 -1.83 6.94
CA ALA A 6 0.67 -3.00 6.91
C ALA A 6 0.14 -4.04 5.91
N GLN A 7 1.07 -4.74 5.26
CA GLN A 7 0.76 -5.76 4.26
C GLN A 7 0.52 -7.12 4.94
N ALA A 8 -0.53 -7.82 4.50
CA ALA A 8 -0.68 -9.25 4.77
C ALA A 8 0.15 -10.05 3.76
N TRP A 9 0.88 -11.07 4.23
CA TRP A 9 1.81 -11.85 3.39
C TRP A 9 1.23 -13.16 2.88
N GLY A 10 0.03 -13.55 3.34
CA GLY A 10 -0.61 -14.78 2.91
C GLY A 10 -2.12 -14.61 2.71
N MET A 11 -2.67 -15.34 1.74
CA MET A 11 -4.13 -15.39 1.53
C MET A 11 -4.86 -16.05 2.71
N ASP A 12 -4.19 -16.94 3.45
CA ASP A 12 -4.75 -17.64 4.62
C ASP A 12 -4.53 -16.87 5.93
N GLU A 13 -3.89 -15.69 5.90
CA GLU A 13 -3.73 -14.87 7.10
C GLU A 13 -5.09 -14.28 7.50
N THR A 14 -5.60 -14.70 8.67
CA THR A 14 -6.85 -14.18 9.24
C THR A 14 -6.64 -12.92 10.09
N GLY A 15 -5.39 -12.60 10.39
CA GLY A 15 -4.98 -11.41 11.14
C GLY A 15 -4.32 -10.39 10.23
N PHE A 16 -4.86 -9.18 10.20
CA PHE A 16 -4.22 -8.04 9.53
C PHE A 16 -3.46 -7.23 10.57
N PRO A 17 -2.11 -7.17 10.51
CA PRO A 17 -1.35 -6.39 11.47
C PRO A 17 -1.72 -4.91 11.37
N ALA A 18 -1.79 -4.24 12.52
CA ALA A 18 -1.80 -2.78 12.53
C ALA A 18 -0.42 -2.26 12.08
N TYR A 19 -0.40 -1.07 11.49
CA TYR A 19 0.86 -0.37 11.19
C TYR A 19 1.72 -0.23 12.45
N GLY A 20 3.01 -0.51 12.34
CA GLY A 20 3.98 -0.47 13.43
C GLY A 20 3.99 -1.72 14.32
N ALA A 21 3.04 -2.64 14.17
CA ALA A 21 3.07 -3.92 14.89
C ALA A 21 4.18 -4.84 14.37
N GLN A 22 4.46 -4.77 13.06
CA GLN A 22 5.49 -5.54 12.36
C GLN A 22 6.17 -4.63 11.33
N PRO A 23 7.28 -3.93 11.68
CA PRO A 23 7.92 -2.92 10.84
C PRO A 23 8.37 -3.39 9.45
N GLU A 24 8.61 -4.69 9.30
CA GLU A 24 8.92 -5.36 8.05
C GLU A 24 7.73 -5.48 7.09
N ARG A 25 6.50 -5.29 7.61
CA ARG A 25 5.24 -5.30 6.85
C ARG A 25 4.67 -3.90 6.62
N ASP A 26 5.27 -2.90 7.26
CA ASP A 26 4.82 -1.52 7.18
C ASP A 26 4.99 -0.96 5.76
N GLN A 27 3.94 -0.32 5.28
CA GLN A 27 3.89 0.37 4.01
C GLN A 27 3.47 1.82 4.20
N VAL A 28 4.07 2.69 3.40
CA VAL A 28 3.67 4.09 3.28
C VAL A 28 3.51 4.40 1.81
N GLY A 29 2.37 4.96 1.46
CA GLY A 29 2.05 5.33 0.08
C GLY A 29 1.54 6.76 -0.03
N VAL A 30 1.58 7.29 -1.24
CA VAL A 30 1.01 8.59 -1.58
C VAL A 30 -0.08 8.43 -2.63
N PHE A 31 -1.21 9.07 -2.39
CA PHE A 31 -2.31 9.18 -3.33
C PHE A 31 -2.23 10.50 -4.08
N GLU A 32 -2.25 10.39 -5.40
CA GLU A 32 -2.22 11.49 -6.36
C GLU A 32 -3.43 11.38 -7.30
N ARG A 33 -4.05 12.52 -7.60
CA ARG A 33 -5.12 12.57 -8.60
C ARG A 33 -4.50 12.66 -9.98
N ILE A 34 -4.77 11.68 -10.83
CA ILE A 34 -4.22 11.60 -12.19
C ILE A 34 -5.25 11.89 -13.28
N GLY A 35 -6.50 12.16 -12.90
CA GLY A 35 -7.54 12.57 -13.84
C GLY A 35 -8.92 12.68 -13.18
N PRO A 36 -9.97 12.99 -13.97
CA PRO A 36 -11.35 12.92 -13.51
C PRO A 36 -11.68 11.52 -12.97
N GLN A 37 -11.99 11.41 -11.68
CA GLN A 37 -12.32 10.14 -11.01
C GLN A 37 -11.22 9.06 -11.11
N ARG A 38 -9.98 9.46 -11.41
CA ARG A 38 -8.82 8.57 -11.45
C ARG A 38 -7.79 8.98 -10.42
N TRP A 39 -7.42 8.03 -9.58
CA TRP A 39 -6.42 8.20 -8.54
C TRP A 39 -5.34 7.16 -8.68
N ARG A 40 -4.12 7.53 -8.29
CA ARG A 40 -2.99 6.62 -8.22
C ARG A 40 -2.46 6.62 -6.80
N MET A 41 -2.28 5.43 -6.24
CA MET A 41 -1.47 5.21 -5.05
C MET A 41 -0.09 4.72 -5.48
N VAL A 42 0.95 5.33 -4.94
CA VAL A 42 2.35 4.95 -5.16
C VAL A 42 2.96 4.54 -3.83
N VAL A 43 3.51 3.33 -3.75
CA VAL A 43 4.29 2.83 -2.60
C VAL A 43 5.76 2.71 -3.04
N PRO A 44 6.62 3.68 -2.68
CA PRO A 44 7.97 3.80 -3.24
C PRO A 44 9.01 2.83 -2.68
N TRP A 45 8.80 2.31 -1.47
CA TRP A 45 9.73 1.37 -0.84
C TRP A 45 8.97 0.18 -0.23
N PRO A 46 8.30 -0.63 -1.07
CA PRO A 46 7.65 -1.83 -0.59
C PRO A 46 8.70 -2.80 -0.06
N ARG A 47 8.37 -3.52 1.00
CA ARG A 47 9.28 -4.44 1.69
C ARG A 47 9.37 -5.81 0.98
N VAL A 48 8.44 -6.11 0.08
CA VAL A 48 8.26 -7.42 -0.55
C VAL A 48 8.25 -7.29 -2.07
N GLU A 49 8.94 -8.22 -2.74
CA GLU A 49 8.91 -8.56 -4.18
C GLU A 49 9.21 -7.47 -5.23
N SER A 50 9.03 -6.18 -4.92
CA SER A 50 9.14 -5.08 -5.87
C SER A 50 9.97 -3.92 -5.33
N LYS A 51 10.35 -2.99 -6.21
CA LYS A 51 11.02 -1.73 -5.84
C LYS A 51 10.05 -0.54 -5.80
N LEU A 52 8.83 -0.72 -6.29
CA LEU A 52 7.79 0.29 -6.45
C LEU A 52 6.47 -0.41 -6.74
N GLU A 53 5.41 -0.10 -5.99
CA GLU A 53 4.05 -0.53 -6.32
C GLU A 53 3.20 0.66 -6.74
N ILE A 54 2.37 0.43 -7.76
CA ILE A 54 1.43 1.42 -8.29
C ILE A 54 0.06 0.78 -8.36
N LEU A 55 -0.92 1.40 -7.69
CA LEU A 55 -2.32 1.00 -7.76
C LEU A 55 -3.14 2.15 -8.35
N GLU A 56 -3.90 1.88 -9.40
CA GLU A 56 -4.82 2.85 -9.99
C GLU A 56 -6.26 2.56 -9.55
N LEU A 57 -6.89 3.56 -8.95
CA LEU A 57 -8.30 3.51 -8.57
C LEU A 57 -9.10 4.29 -9.61
N VAL A 58 -10.00 3.56 -10.27
CA VAL A 58 -10.93 4.08 -11.26
C VAL A 58 -12.36 3.76 -10.82
N ARG A 59 -13.32 4.59 -11.21
CA ARG A 59 -14.75 4.38 -10.95
C ARG A 59 -15.46 3.97 -12.23
#